data_AF-A0A9N9UJE5-F1
#
_entry.id   AF-A0A9N9UJE5-F1
#
_cell.length_a   1.000
_cell.length_b   1.000
_cell.length_c   1.000
_cell.angle_alpha   90.00
_cell.angle_beta   90.00
_cell.angle_gamma   90.00
#
_symmetry.space_group_name_H-M   'P 1'
#
loop_
_entity.id
_entity.type
_entity.pdbx_description
1 polymer ?
#
loop_
_entity_poly.entity_id
_entity_poly.type
_entity_poly.pdbx_seq_one_letter_code
_entity_poly.pdbx_strand_id
1 'polypeptide(L)'
;MATSPAASSRRSAASSAASLKRSNDSRHRQSSSSFSDTIPVDTLVNHLLAAKRSLSTISVVFRANELATNARNEHEDAAILAAQSRFLRRSILDQTAILARLRRSLQATYNWGTNDFKSLIHTMDEVDGSLGAMMSVLRAKKVQSSLRPSGEEPKTLLDFVDEESVHKLRDAMKKSIEELQGVQQSFDGDLLRLDTDIRNLKTIISEASISPSGTDSSNKPQVPMTERLDNLVSYSAHMASNLASLTNHFDLCVTAIRTTEGAAALARRKAAETTQPQGPDGVSISGVIAEQESNVSDLEPKTARDRAEMLKVVVQDAGEVDDVVGEIHEGLRMMEQEYGDFQEQVAQTKKAYEGMMQAYIALGEIGERLTDYLAAEEDFKQRWEMEKEVVFSHLKEMHELKEFYGRYSGAYDGLVLEVERRRNVNERVEAIWRKAQENVNKIMDADQSARDTFYTDVGEYLPTDLWDDMQGPAIKWKVIRERADDAANMTRQSPTGSARSG
;
A
#
# COMPACT_ATOMS: atom_id res chain seq x y z
N MET A 1 -14.15 -47.09 0.24
CA MET A 1 -15.32 -46.88 1.11
C MET A 1 -16.10 -45.71 0.57
N ALA A 2 -17.28 -46.00 0.02
CA ALA A 2 -18.20 -45.06 -0.59
C ALA A 2 -19.20 -44.56 0.45
N THR A 3 -19.64 -43.31 0.34
CA THR A 3 -21.01 -42.89 0.67
C THR A 3 -21.34 -41.58 -0.05
N SER A 4 -22.12 -41.69 -1.12
CA SER A 4 -22.95 -40.63 -1.72
C SER A 4 -24.11 -40.26 -0.78
N PRO A 5 -24.66 -39.04 -0.84
CA PRO A 5 -26.02 -38.78 -0.41
C PRO A 5 -26.99 -38.80 -1.58
N ALA A 6 -28.21 -39.22 -1.23
CA ALA A 6 -29.25 -39.72 -2.08
C ALA A 6 -30.04 -38.64 -2.84
N ALA A 7 -30.54 -39.08 -4.00
CA ALA A 7 -31.57 -38.44 -4.79
C ALA A 7 -32.87 -38.22 -4.00
N SER A 8 -33.42 -37.01 -4.09
CA SER A 8 -34.77 -36.71 -3.65
C SER A 8 -35.70 -36.68 -4.86
N SER A 9 -36.35 -37.81 -5.08
CA SER A 9 -37.47 -37.98 -5.99
C SER A 9 -38.71 -37.31 -5.41
N ARG A 10 -39.24 -36.27 -6.06
CA ARG A 10 -40.62 -35.79 -5.82
C ARG A 10 -41.29 -35.30 -7.10
N ARG A 11 -42.22 -36.16 -7.55
CA ARG A 11 -43.58 -35.87 -8.03
C ARG A 11 -43.72 -35.09 -9.34
N SER A 12 -43.87 -35.87 -10.41
CA SER A 12 -44.65 -35.57 -11.59
C SER A 12 -46.08 -35.15 -11.20
N ALA A 13 -46.49 -33.95 -11.61
CA ALA A 13 -47.89 -33.54 -11.59
C ALA A 13 -48.52 -33.95 -12.91
N ALA A 14 -49.52 -34.82 -12.81
CA ALA A 14 -50.34 -35.29 -13.90
C ALA A 14 -51.40 -34.24 -14.28
N SER A 15 -51.71 -34.17 -15.57
CA SER A 15 -53.04 -34.02 -16.16
C SER A 15 -53.99 -32.96 -15.55
N SER A 16 -54.10 -31.81 -16.22
CA SER A 16 -55.25 -30.91 -16.11
C SER A 16 -56.18 -31.11 -17.30
N ALA A 17 -56.87 -32.26 -17.32
CA ALA A 17 -58.07 -32.44 -18.15
C ALA A 17 -59.27 -31.91 -17.35
N ALA A 18 -59.75 -30.71 -17.69
CA ALA A 18 -60.94 -30.13 -17.10
C ALA A 18 -62.18 -30.93 -17.55
N SER A 19 -62.69 -31.78 -16.65
CA SER A 19 -64.01 -32.41 -16.74
C SER A 19 -65.11 -31.38 -16.48
N LEU A 20 -65.95 -31.11 -17.47
CA LEU A 20 -67.27 -30.51 -17.28
C LEU A 20 -68.32 -31.63 -17.30
N LYS A 21 -68.90 -31.92 -16.12
CA LYS A 21 -70.07 -32.80 -15.96
C LYS A 21 -71.37 -31.97 -15.95
N ARG A 22 -72.13 -32.13 -17.03
CA ARG A 22 -73.53 -32.61 -17.10
C ARG A 22 -74.58 -31.91 -16.21
N SER A 23 -75.44 -31.13 -16.85
CA SER A 23 -76.87 -31.04 -16.52
C SER A 23 -77.68 -31.51 -17.74
N ASN A 24 -78.55 -32.49 -17.50
CA ASN A 24 -79.42 -33.13 -18.46
C ASN A 24 -80.83 -32.86 -17.93
N ASP A 25 -81.68 -32.15 -18.67
CA ASP A 25 -83.09 -32.51 -18.93
C ASP A 25 -83.85 -31.34 -19.59
N SER A 26 -84.26 -31.52 -20.85
CA SER A 26 -85.48 -30.92 -21.40
C SER A 26 -85.74 -31.49 -22.80
N ARG A 27 -86.56 -32.54 -22.84
CA ARG A 27 -87.14 -33.12 -24.05
C ARG A 27 -88.21 -32.20 -24.64
N HIS A 28 -87.93 -31.58 -25.79
CA HIS A 28 -88.94 -31.25 -26.82
C HIS A 28 -88.24 -31.26 -28.19
N ARG A 29 -88.49 -32.31 -28.98
CA ARG A 29 -89.37 -32.30 -30.17
C ARG A 29 -88.88 -31.38 -31.31
N GLN A 30 -88.33 -32.04 -32.33
CA GLN A 30 -88.52 -31.75 -33.75
C GLN A 30 -88.33 -30.29 -34.20
N SER A 31 -87.11 -29.98 -34.62
CA SER A 31 -86.87 -29.41 -35.94
C SER A 31 -85.46 -29.75 -36.37
N SER A 32 -85.33 -30.71 -37.28
CA SER A 32 -84.16 -30.88 -38.13
C SER A 32 -83.97 -29.60 -38.94
N SER A 33 -83.12 -28.70 -38.45
CA SER A 33 -82.64 -27.55 -39.20
C SER A 33 -81.22 -27.85 -39.69
N SER A 34 -81.15 -28.25 -40.95
CA SER A 34 -79.97 -28.29 -41.81
C SER A 34 -79.32 -26.90 -41.87
N PHE A 35 -78.38 -26.62 -40.97
CA PHE A 35 -77.59 -25.38 -40.92
C PHE A 35 -76.08 -25.60 -41.14
N SER A 36 -75.68 -26.74 -41.69
CA SER A 36 -74.24 -27.08 -41.83
C SER A 36 -73.70 -27.13 -43.26
N ASP A 37 -74.43 -26.69 -44.29
CA ASP A 37 -74.01 -26.94 -45.68
C ASP A 37 -73.57 -25.74 -46.52
N THR A 38 -73.71 -24.49 -46.08
CA THR A 38 -73.17 -23.36 -46.88
C THR A 38 -72.74 -22.18 -46.02
N ILE A 39 -71.49 -22.16 -45.57
CA ILE A 39 -70.84 -20.91 -45.15
C ILE A 39 -70.80 -19.99 -46.39
N PRO A 40 -71.22 -18.71 -46.28
CA PRO A 40 -71.20 -17.81 -47.42
C PRO A 40 -69.79 -17.65 -47.99
N VAL A 41 -69.68 -17.74 -49.32
CA VAL A 41 -68.41 -17.58 -50.03
C VAL A 41 -67.73 -16.24 -49.70
N ASP A 42 -68.52 -15.18 -49.51
CA ASP A 42 -68.04 -13.86 -49.06
C ASP A 42 -67.35 -13.90 -47.69
N THR A 43 -67.84 -14.73 -46.78
CA THR A 43 -67.28 -14.88 -45.43
C THR A 43 -65.93 -15.59 -45.48
N LEU A 44 -65.79 -16.65 -46.30
CA LEU A 44 -64.52 -17.34 -46.51
C LEU A 44 -63.46 -16.43 -47.14
N VAL A 45 -63.84 -15.62 -48.13
CA VAL A 45 -62.94 -14.63 -48.75
C VAL A 45 -62.48 -13.57 -47.74
N ASN A 46 -63.37 -13.11 -46.86
CA ASN A 46 -63.01 -12.17 -45.80
C ASN A 46 -62.04 -12.80 -44.79
N HIS A 47 -62.24 -14.06 -44.41
CA HIS A 47 -61.31 -14.80 -43.55
C HIS A 47 -59.93 -14.99 -44.21
N LEU A 48 -59.86 -15.30 -45.51
CA LEU A 48 -58.59 -15.35 -46.24
C LEU A 48 -57.87 -13.99 -46.27
N LEU A 49 -58.60 -12.89 -46.49
CA LEU A 49 -58.02 -11.55 -46.48
C LEU A 49 -57.52 -11.16 -45.08
N ALA A 50 -58.24 -11.56 -44.02
CA ALA A 50 -57.81 -11.36 -42.63
C ALA A 50 -56.57 -12.21 -42.29
N ALA A 51 -56.56 -13.49 -42.67
CA ALA A 51 -55.41 -14.39 -42.51
C ALA A 51 -54.18 -13.89 -43.30
N LYS A 52 -54.36 -13.32 -44.49
CA LYS A 52 -53.25 -12.68 -45.21
C LYS A 52 -52.70 -11.47 -44.48
N ARG A 53 -53.58 -10.64 -43.90
CA ARG A 53 -53.13 -9.46 -43.14
C ARG A 53 -52.38 -9.88 -41.88
N SER A 54 -52.84 -10.91 -41.17
CA SER A 54 -52.14 -11.41 -39.98
C SER A 54 -50.74 -11.94 -40.29
N LEU A 55 -50.49 -12.46 -41.51
CA LEU A 55 -49.14 -12.84 -41.94
C LEU A 55 -48.13 -11.68 -42.02
N SER A 56 -48.55 -10.40 -41.99
CA SER A 56 -47.60 -9.29 -41.88
C SER A 56 -46.81 -9.31 -40.56
N THR A 57 -47.31 -10.04 -39.55
CA THR A 57 -46.59 -10.31 -38.28
C THR A 57 -45.29 -11.09 -38.47
N ILE A 58 -45.00 -11.64 -39.65
CA ILE A 58 -43.70 -12.23 -39.98
C ILE A 58 -42.52 -11.29 -39.70
N SER A 59 -42.69 -10.00 -39.98
CA SER A 59 -41.66 -8.98 -39.71
C SER A 59 -41.43 -8.74 -38.21
N VAL A 60 -42.50 -8.85 -37.41
CA VAL A 60 -42.48 -8.73 -35.95
C VAL A 60 -41.77 -9.93 -35.32
N VAL A 61 -42.04 -11.13 -35.83
CA VAL A 61 -41.40 -12.38 -35.38
C VAL A 61 -39.93 -12.43 -35.80
N PHE A 62 -39.61 -11.95 -37.01
CA PHE A 62 -38.22 -11.81 -37.46
C PHE A 62 -37.44 -10.89 -36.52
N ARG A 63 -37.98 -9.70 -36.21
CA ARG A 63 -37.41 -8.76 -35.24
C ARG A 63 -37.18 -9.41 -33.88
N ALA A 64 -38.15 -10.16 -33.36
CA ALA A 64 -37.98 -10.91 -32.11
C ALA A 64 -36.84 -11.94 -32.19
N ASN A 65 -36.74 -12.69 -33.29
CA ASN A 65 -35.64 -13.63 -33.48
C ASN A 65 -34.27 -12.93 -33.56
N GLU A 66 -34.18 -11.76 -34.19
CA GLU A 66 -32.97 -10.92 -34.18
C GLU A 66 -32.58 -10.51 -32.75
N LEU A 67 -33.55 -10.05 -31.94
CA LEU A 67 -33.30 -9.68 -30.54
C LEU A 67 -32.79 -10.87 -29.71
N ALA A 68 -33.39 -12.06 -29.85
CA ALA A 68 -32.92 -13.25 -29.14
C ALA A 68 -31.51 -13.68 -29.59
N THR A 69 -31.23 -13.58 -30.90
CA THR A 69 -29.92 -13.94 -31.45
C THR A 69 -28.84 -12.96 -30.99
N ASN A 70 -29.13 -11.66 -31.01
CA ASN A 70 -28.22 -10.63 -30.51
C ASN A 70 -27.96 -10.79 -29.00
N ALA A 71 -29.01 -11.06 -28.21
CA ALA A 71 -28.86 -11.32 -26.78
C ALA A 71 -27.95 -12.53 -26.49
N ARG A 72 -28.04 -13.61 -27.28
CA ARG A 72 -27.12 -14.75 -27.13
C ARG A 72 -25.66 -14.36 -27.37
N ASN A 73 -25.39 -13.65 -28.48
CA ASN A 73 -24.04 -13.22 -28.82
C ASN A 73 -23.47 -12.27 -27.74
N GLU A 74 -24.27 -11.28 -27.31
CA GLU A 74 -23.87 -10.33 -26.26
C GLU A 74 -23.68 -11.01 -24.89
N HIS A 75 -24.48 -12.03 -24.58
CA HIS A 75 -24.32 -12.84 -23.37
C HIS A 75 -22.99 -13.61 -23.38
N GLU A 76 -22.62 -14.22 -24.51
CA GLU A 76 -21.34 -14.92 -24.65
C GLU A 76 -20.16 -13.98 -24.38
N ASP A 77 -20.16 -12.80 -25.00
CA ASP A 77 -19.15 -11.78 -24.78
C ASP A 77 -19.13 -11.30 -23.31
N ALA A 78 -20.29 -11.01 -22.74
CA ALA A 78 -20.41 -10.57 -21.35
C ALA A 78 -19.94 -11.65 -20.36
N ALA A 79 -20.24 -12.93 -20.63
CA ALA A 79 -19.79 -14.05 -19.80
C ALA A 79 -18.26 -14.18 -19.81
N ILE A 80 -17.63 -14.01 -20.97
CA ILE A 80 -16.17 -13.98 -21.10
C ILE A 80 -15.58 -12.82 -20.29
N LEU A 81 -16.10 -11.60 -20.46
CA LEU A 81 -15.63 -10.42 -19.72
C LEU A 81 -15.84 -10.55 -18.22
N ALA A 82 -16.95 -11.13 -17.77
CA ALA A 82 -17.21 -11.39 -16.36
C ALA A 82 -16.22 -12.41 -15.78
N ALA A 83 -15.91 -13.48 -16.52
CA ALA A 83 -14.91 -14.46 -16.11
C ALA A 83 -13.50 -13.84 -16.01
N GLN A 84 -13.10 -13.06 -17.02
CA GLN A 84 -11.83 -12.34 -17.02
C GLN A 84 -11.75 -11.32 -15.87
N SER A 85 -12.83 -10.57 -15.62
CA SER A 85 -12.92 -9.61 -14.50
C SER A 85 -12.73 -10.29 -13.15
N ARG A 86 -13.35 -11.45 -12.94
CA ARG A 86 -13.19 -12.24 -11.70
C ARG A 86 -11.76 -12.75 -11.55
N PHE A 87 -11.16 -13.23 -12.63
CA PHE A 87 -9.77 -13.68 -12.63
C PHE A 87 -8.80 -12.53 -12.28
N LEU A 88 -8.93 -11.40 -12.97
CA LEU A 88 -8.13 -10.19 -12.70
C LEU A 88 -8.32 -9.71 -11.26
N ARG A 89 -9.57 -9.61 -10.79
CA ARG A 89 -9.86 -9.20 -9.42
C ARG A 89 -9.16 -10.08 -8.39
N ARG A 90 -9.22 -11.41 -8.57
CA ARG A 90 -8.54 -12.34 -7.64
C ARG A 90 -7.03 -12.12 -7.64
N SER A 91 -6.43 -12.04 -8.83
CA SER A 91 -4.99 -11.77 -8.97
C SER A 91 -4.58 -10.44 -8.32
N ILE A 92 -5.32 -9.36 -8.59
CA ILE A 92 -5.06 -8.04 -8.02
C ILE A 92 -5.19 -8.06 -6.49
N LEU A 93 -6.20 -8.74 -5.94
CA LEU A 93 -6.37 -8.87 -4.48
C LEU A 93 -5.21 -9.66 -3.85
N ASP A 94 -4.78 -10.75 -4.48
CA ASP A 94 -3.64 -11.54 -4.03
C ASP A 94 -2.35 -10.69 -4.03
N GLN A 95 -2.10 -9.93 -5.10
CA GLN A 95 -0.95 -9.02 -5.19
C GLN A 95 -1.05 -7.87 -4.19
N THR A 96 -2.23 -7.31 -3.95
CA THR A 96 -2.45 -6.28 -2.92
C THR A 96 -2.14 -6.82 -1.52
N ALA A 97 -2.44 -8.09 -1.25
CA ALA A 97 -2.08 -8.74 0.01
C ALA A 97 -0.56 -8.92 0.17
N ILE A 98 0.16 -9.19 -0.93
CA ILE A 98 1.62 -9.24 -0.96
C ILE A 98 2.21 -7.84 -0.70
N LEU A 99 1.72 -6.80 -1.41
CA LEU A 99 2.12 -5.41 -1.17
C LEU A 99 1.90 -4.99 0.29
N ALA A 100 0.77 -5.35 0.88
CA ALA A 100 0.48 -5.08 2.29
C ALA A 100 1.41 -5.85 3.26
N ARG A 101 1.96 -7.01 2.85
CA ARG A 101 2.97 -7.73 3.62
C ARG A 101 4.34 -7.05 3.49
N LEU A 102 4.72 -6.64 2.28
CA LEU A 102 5.96 -5.91 2.05
C LEU A 102 5.98 -4.58 2.83
N ARG A 103 4.91 -3.79 2.74
CA ARG A 103 4.70 -2.56 3.52
C ARG A 103 4.93 -2.77 5.02
N ARG A 104 4.40 -3.87 5.58
CA ARG A 104 4.62 -4.22 6.99
C ARG A 104 6.07 -4.56 7.30
N SER A 105 6.77 -5.21 6.37
CA SER A 105 8.21 -5.51 6.51
C SER A 105 9.03 -4.21 6.52
N LEU A 106 8.82 -3.33 5.53
CA LEU A 106 9.48 -2.03 5.44
C LEU A 106 9.24 -1.17 6.69
N GLN A 107 7.98 -1.11 7.15
CA GLN A 107 7.63 -0.44 8.40
C GLN A 107 8.32 -1.05 9.62
N ALA A 108 8.47 -2.38 9.66
CA ALA A 108 9.17 -3.03 10.77
C ALA A 108 10.66 -2.64 10.79
N THR A 109 11.31 -2.57 9.63
CA THR A 109 12.68 -2.06 9.47
C THR A 109 12.79 -0.60 9.93
N TYR A 110 11.88 0.26 9.51
CA TYR A 110 11.85 1.67 9.95
C TYR A 110 11.68 1.80 11.47
N ASN A 111 10.74 1.05 12.04
CA ASN A 111 10.48 1.05 13.49
C ASN A 111 11.68 0.51 14.28
N TRP A 112 12.35 -0.52 13.74
CA TRP A 112 13.59 -1.04 14.31
C TRP A 112 14.67 0.04 14.34
N GLY A 113 14.94 0.71 13.22
CA GLY A 113 15.93 1.79 13.15
C GLY A 113 15.59 2.97 14.05
N THR A 114 14.30 3.32 14.17
CA THR A 114 13.84 4.38 15.10
C THR A 114 14.08 4.01 16.57
N ASN A 115 13.87 2.75 16.94
CA ASN A 115 14.10 2.28 18.30
C ASN A 115 15.59 2.17 18.62
N ASP A 116 16.39 1.66 17.67
CA ASP A 116 17.84 1.60 17.79
C ASP A 116 18.45 3.00 17.90
N PHE A 117 17.95 3.97 17.12
CA PHE A 117 18.30 5.39 17.23
C PHE A 117 18.06 5.95 18.63
N LYS A 118 16.87 5.72 19.20
CA LYS A 118 16.56 6.19 20.56
C LYS A 118 17.53 5.58 21.59
N SER A 119 17.87 4.31 21.42
CA SER A 119 18.86 3.65 22.29
C SER A 119 20.24 4.29 22.12
N LEU A 120 20.66 4.56 20.88
CA LEU A 120 21.94 5.18 20.58
C LEU A 120 22.04 6.59 21.19
N ILE A 121 21.03 7.43 20.99
CA ILE A 121 20.95 8.78 21.59
C ILE A 121 21.09 8.70 23.11
N HIS A 122 20.40 7.76 23.77
CA HIS A 122 20.52 7.60 25.21
C HIS A 122 21.96 7.27 25.66
N THR A 123 22.64 6.37 24.94
CA THR A 123 24.05 6.06 25.23
C THR A 123 24.97 7.26 24.98
N MET A 124 24.67 8.09 23.98
CA MET A 124 25.42 9.30 23.68
C MET A 124 25.27 10.35 24.78
N ASP A 125 24.04 10.59 25.22
CA ASP A 125 23.75 11.52 26.31
C ASP A 125 24.40 11.07 27.64
N GLU A 126 24.46 9.76 27.90
CA GLU A 126 25.13 9.22 29.09
C GLU A 126 26.64 9.48 29.07
N VAL A 127 27.30 9.18 27.94
CA VAL A 127 28.74 9.41 27.78
C VAL A 127 29.07 10.90 27.82
N ASP A 128 28.29 11.75 27.14
CA ASP A 128 28.47 13.20 27.18
C ASP A 128 28.24 13.78 28.58
N GLY A 129 27.18 13.33 29.26
CA GLY A 129 26.90 13.70 30.65
C GLY A 129 28.05 13.32 31.58
N SER A 130 28.64 12.13 31.40
CA SER A 130 29.78 11.69 32.19
C SER A 130 31.06 12.50 31.91
N LEU A 131 31.32 12.88 30.65
CA LEU A 131 32.46 13.74 30.29
C LEU A 131 32.26 15.16 30.84
N GLY A 132 31.05 15.71 30.70
CA GLY A 132 30.67 17.00 31.26
C GLY A 132 30.83 17.07 32.78
N ALA A 133 30.47 16.00 33.49
CA ALA A 133 30.71 15.89 34.93
C ALA A 133 32.21 15.93 35.26
N MET A 134 33.06 15.23 34.49
CA MET A 134 34.51 15.26 34.69
C MET A 134 35.10 16.65 34.42
N MET A 135 34.65 17.35 33.38
CA MET A 135 35.03 18.75 33.14
C MET A 135 34.62 19.67 34.28
N SER A 136 33.43 19.46 34.87
CA SER A 136 32.98 20.21 36.05
C SER A 136 33.90 19.98 37.26
N VAL A 137 34.36 18.76 37.47
CA VAL A 137 35.36 18.44 38.51
C VAL A 137 36.66 19.20 38.27
N LEU A 138 37.16 19.25 37.04
CA LEU A 138 38.37 20.02 36.70
C LEU A 138 38.18 21.53 36.90
N ARG A 139 37.01 22.06 36.57
CA ARG A 139 36.66 23.47 36.80
C ARG A 139 36.58 23.82 38.29
N ALA A 140 36.08 22.89 39.12
CA ALA A 140 35.96 23.12 40.56
C ALA A 140 37.31 23.03 41.29
N LYS A 141 38.25 22.21 40.79
CA LYS A 141 39.59 22.06 41.38
C LYS A 141 40.47 23.26 41.07
N LYS A 142 40.69 24.11 42.09
CA LYS A 142 41.62 25.24 42.03
C LYS A 142 43.06 24.78 42.20
N VAL A 143 43.97 25.35 41.41
CA VAL A 143 45.41 25.10 41.58
C VAL A 143 45.91 25.73 42.90
N GLN A 144 46.72 25.02 43.66
CA GLN A 144 47.36 25.53 44.89
C GLN A 144 48.22 26.76 44.60
N SER A 145 48.21 27.73 45.52
CA SER A 145 48.96 28.99 45.39
C SER A 145 50.48 28.82 45.41
N SER A 146 51.00 27.78 46.07
CA SER A 146 52.42 27.42 46.11
C SER A 146 53.00 27.03 44.75
N LEU A 147 52.16 26.54 43.85
CA LEU A 147 52.51 26.16 42.47
C LEU A 147 52.38 27.32 41.49
N ARG A 148 51.85 28.47 41.93
CA ARG A 148 51.70 29.66 41.09
C ARG A 148 52.81 30.69 41.36
N PRO A 149 53.26 31.42 40.32
CA PRO A 149 54.07 32.62 40.51
C PRO A 149 53.34 33.65 41.41
N SER A 150 54.09 34.40 42.21
CA SER A 150 53.52 35.45 43.08
C SER A 150 52.80 36.52 42.25
N GLY A 151 51.50 36.70 42.49
CA GLY A 151 50.68 37.77 41.89
C GLY A 151 49.73 37.33 40.76
N GLU A 152 49.72 36.05 40.37
CA GLU A 152 48.84 35.54 39.31
C GLU A 152 47.42 35.20 39.82
N GLU A 153 46.41 35.37 38.96
CA GLU A 153 45.01 35.05 39.27
C GLU A 153 44.78 33.55 39.54
N PRO A 154 43.73 33.19 40.31
CA PRO A 154 43.47 31.80 40.66
C PRO A 154 42.96 30.96 39.47
N LYS A 155 43.88 30.25 38.82
CA LYS A 155 43.59 29.29 37.73
C LYS A 155 42.97 27.95 38.19
N THR A 156 42.09 27.37 37.40
CA THR A 156 41.54 26.02 37.63
C THR A 156 42.33 24.97 36.85
N LEU A 157 42.12 23.68 37.15
CA LEU A 157 42.74 22.62 36.33
C LEU A 157 42.24 22.61 34.89
N LEU A 158 41.00 23.08 34.67
CA LEU A 158 40.42 23.18 33.34
C LEU A 158 41.20 24.16 32.44
N ASP A 159 41.77 25.22 33.00
CA ASP A 159 42.51 26.24 32.23
C ASP A 159 43.78 25.71 31.55
N PHE A 160 44.23 24.50 31.91
CA PHE A 160 45.39 23.81 31.34
C PHE A 160 45.00 22.69 30.36
N VAL A 161 43.71 22.57 30.07
CA VAL A 161 43.13 21.51 29.23
C VAL A 161 42.58 22.11 27.94
N ASP A 162 42.69 21.36 26.84
CA ASP A 162 42.12 21.75 25.55
C ASP A 162 40.61 21.47 25.50
N GLU A 163 39.80 22.48 25.80
CA GLU A 163 38.34 22.43 25.67
C GLU A 163 37.88 22.36 24.20
N GLU A 164 38.70 22.81 23.24
CA GLU A 164 38.36 22.83 21.81
C GLU A 164 38.18 21.40 21.27
N SER A 165 38.99 20.46 21.75
CA SER A 165 38.88 19.03 21.41
C SER A 165 37.52 18.43 21.79
N VAL A 166 36.99 18.75 22.98
CA VAL A 166 35.67 18.30 23.45
C VAL A 166 34.56 18.92 22.60
N HIS A 167 34.67 20.21 22.28
CA HIS A 167 33.68 20.90 21.45
C HIS A 167 33.62 20.32 20.03
N LYS A 168 34.78 20.07 19.40
CA LYS A 168 34.85 19.44 18.08
C LYS A 168 34.18 18.07 18.06
N LEU A 169 34.39 17.26 19.10
CA LEU A 169 33.80 15.93 19.20
C LEU A 169 32.28 15.99 19.39
N ARG A 170 31.78 16.93 20.20
CA ARG A 170 30.34 17.20 20.34
C ARG A 170 29.70 17.67 19.03
N ASP A 171 30.37 18.57 18.31
CA ASP A 171 29.88 19.06 17.03
C ASP A 171 29.86 17.95 15.95
N ALA A 172 30.90 17.10 15.92
CA ALA A 172 30.95 15.93 15.05
C ALA A 172 29.80 14.94 15.37
N MET A 173 29.56 14.71 16.66
CA MET A 173 28.47 13.87 17.13
C MET A 173 27.09 14.42 16.76
N LYS A 174 26.89 15.73 16.90
CA LYS A 174 25.66 16.40 16.46
C LYS A 174 25.44 16.25 14.95
N LYS A 175 26.50 16.40 14.15
CA LYS A 175 26.42 16.18 12.71
C LYS A 175 26.01 14.74 12.37
N SER A 176 26.58 13.75 13.04
CA SER A 176 26.17 12.35 12.89
C SER A 176 24.68 12.12 13.17
N ILE A 177 24.13 12.80 14.19
CA ILE A 177 22.69 12.74 14.49
C ILE A 177 21.86 13.35 13.35
N GLU A 178 22.29 14.49 12.79
CA GLU A 178 21.59 15.16 11.68
C GLU A 178 21.58 14.28 10.41
N GLU A 179 22.70 13.64 10.07
CA GLU A 179 22.78 12.70 8.94
C GLU A 179 21.84 11.49 9.16
N LEU A 180 21.83 10.93 10.38
CA LEU A 180 21.00 9.79 10.73
C LEU A 180 19.49 10.12 10.69
N GLN A 181 19.11 11.32 11.10
CA GLN A 181 17.75 11.84 10.94
C GLN A 181 17.38 12.04 9.47
N GLY A 182 18.32 12.52 8.65
CA GLY A 182 18.14 12.64 7.20
C GLY A 182 17.84 11.29 6.53
N VAL A 183 18.59 10.25 6.91
CA VAL A 183 18.38 8.87 6.45
C VAL A 183 17.00 8.35 6.84
N GLN A 184 16.55 8.59 8.09
CA GLN A 184 15.22 8.22 8.55
C GLN A 184 14.09 8.96 7.79
N GLN A 185 14.23 10.27 7.59
CA GLN A 185 13.23 11.08 6.87
C GLN A 185 13.09 10.66 5.41
N SER A 186 14.20 10.34 4.74
CA SER A 186 14.18 9.83 3.37
C SER A 186 13.37 8.54 3.28
N PHE A 187 13.66 7.57 4.15
CA PHE A 187 12.98 6.27 4.13
C PHE A 187 11.50 6.36 4.55
N ASP A 188 11.15 7.26 5.47
CA ASP A 188 9.74 7.56 5.81
C ASP A 188 8.98 8.12 4.60
N GLY A 189 9.61 9.00 3.81
CA GLY A 189 9.03 9.52 2.58
C GLY A 189 8.69 8.43 1.56
N ASP A 190 9.59 7.46 1.38
CA ASP A 190 9.37 6.32 0.49
C ASP A 190 8.23 5.42 0.99
N LEU A 191 8.15 5.20 2.31
CA LEU A 191 7.08 4.42 2.93
C LEU A 191 5.70 5.10 2.78
N LEU A 192 5.63 6.42 2.96
CA LEU A 192 4.41 7.21 2.73
C LEU A 192 3.95 7.16 1.27
N ARG A 193 4.90 7.13 0.33
CA ARG A 193 4.60 6.96 -1.10
C ARG A 193 4.00 5.58 -1.38
N LEU A 194 4.60 4.50 -0.85
CA LEU A 194 4.04 3.15 -0.95
C LEU A 194 2.63 3.05 -0.32
N ASP A 195 2.42 3.69 0.83
CA ASP A 195 1.11 3.74 1.48
C ASP A 195 0.06 4.48 0.64
N THR A 196 0.47 5.53 -0.07
CA THR A 196 -0.40 6.28 -0.99
C THR A 196 -0.75 5.42 -2.20
N ASP A 197 0.23 4.73 -2.77
CA ASP A 197 0.04 3.80 -3.89
C ASP A 197 -0.94 2.66 -3.55
N ILE A 198 -0.75 1.99 -2.40
CA ILE A 198 -1.65 0.93 -1.95
C ILE A 198 -3.07 1.46 -1.70
N ARG A 199 -3.22 2.68 -1.18
CA ARG A 199 -4.54 3.31 -0.97
C ARG A 199 -5.22 3.63 -2.29
N ASN A 200 -4.51 4.23 -3.23
CA ASN A 200 -5.03 4.55 -4.56
C ASN A 200 -5.49 3.29 -5.29
N LEU A 201 -4.68 2.21 -5.26
CA LEU A 201 -5.07 0.93 -5.83
C LEU A 201 -6.35 0.37 -5.20
N LYS A 202 -6.50 0.44 -3.87
CA LYS A 202 -7.73 0.00 -3.18
C LYS A 202 -8.94 0.83 -3.59
N THR A 203 -8.79 2.14 -3.78
CA THR A 203 -9.86 3.02 -4.26
C THR A 203 -10.29 2.60 -5.67
N ILE A 204 -9.34 2.42 -6.60
CA ILE A 204 -9.64 1.97 -7.98
C ILE A 204 -10.34 0.61 -7.99
N ILE A 205 -9.88 -0.37 -7.19
CA ILE A 205 -10.53 -1.68 -7.07
C ILE A 205 -11.97 -1.55 -6.54
N SER A 206 -12.19 -0.63 -5.60
CA SER A 206 -13.50 -0.41 -4.98
C SER A 206 -14.45 0.24 -5.99
N GLU A 207 -14.00 1.28 -6.69
CA GLU A 207 -14.75 1.94 -7.77
C GLU A 207 -15.11 0.97 -8.90
N ALA A 208 -14.17 0.11 -9.29
CA ALA A 208 -14.41 -0.94 -10.28
C ALA A 208 -15.36 -2.05 -9.79
N SER A 209 -15.57 -2.17 -8.47
CA SER A 209 -16.47 -3.15 -7.85
C SER A 209 -17.88 -2.61 -7.64
N ILE A 210 -18.06 -1.28 -7.67
CA ILE A 210 -19.37 -0.65 -7.54
C ILE A 210 -20.09 -0.85 -8.87
N SER A 211 -21.08 -1.74 -8.90
CA SER A 211 -22.12 -1.63 -9.92
C SER A 211 -22.72 -0.23 -9.80
N PRO A 212 -22.78 0.55 -10.88
CA PRO A 212 -23.31 1.91 -10.86
C PRO A 212 -24.84 1.94 -10.72
N SER A 213 -25.43 1.09 -9.87
CA SER A 213 -26.67 1.45 -9.19
C SER A 213 -26.30 2.38 -8.04
N GLY A 214 -26.04 3.63 -8.37
CA GLY A 214 -26.04 4.69 -7.38
C GLY A 214 -27.39 4.71 -6.69
N THR A 215 -27.37 4.69 -5.35
CA THR A 215 -28.24 5.46 -4.45
C THR A 215 -29.78 5.40 -4.57
N ASP A 216 -30.38 4.66 -5.50
CA ASP A 216 -31.82 4.48 -5.53
C ASP A 216 -32.22 3.22 -4.79
N SER A 217 -32.74 3.48 -3.59
CA SER A 217 -33.59 2.74 -2.67
C SER A 217 -34.65 1.76 -3.26
N SER A 218 -34.48 1.20 -4.45
CA SER A 218 -35.33 0.14 -4.99
C SER A 218 -34.61 -1.20 -4.86
N ASN A 219 -34.93 -1.89 -3.78
CA ASN A 219 -34.51 -3.23 -3.41
C ASN A 219 -35.09 -4.30 -4.37
N LYS A 220 -34.97 -4.10 -5.70
CA LYS A 220 -35.44 -5.08 -6.68
C LYS A 220 -34.36 -6.16 -6.83
N PRO A 221 -34.69 -7.44 -6.61
CA PRO A 221 -33.76 -8.53 -6.91
C PRO A 221 -33.41 -8.45 -8.40
N GLN A 222 -32.12 -8.24 -8.72
CA GLN A 222 -31.67 -8.29 -10.11
C GLN A 222 -31.87 -9.71 -10.62
N VAL A 223 -32.70 -9.85 -11.65
CA VAL A 223 -32.85 -11.10 -12.41
C VAL A 223 -31.50 -11.41 -13.07
N PRO A 224 -30.93 -12.62 -12.87
CA PRO A 224 -29.69 -13.03 -13.51
C PRO A 224 -29.77 -12.90 -15.04
N MET A 225 -28.65 -12.51 -15.66
CA MET A 225 -28.56 -12.36 -17.12
C MET A 225 -28.97 -13.64 -17.87
N THR A 226 -28.69 -14.82 -17.31
CA THR A 226 -29.10 -16.12 -17.87
C THR A 226 -30.61 -16.32 -17.88
N GLU A 227 -31.30 -15.90 -16.81
CA GLU A 227 -32.77 -16.01 -16.72
C GLU A 227 -33.44 -15.05 -17.70
N ARG A 228 -32.89 -13.85 -17.89
CA ARG A 228 -33.35 -12.92 -18.94
C ARG A 228 -33.14 -13.47 -20.34
N LEU A 229 -32.00 -14.12 -20.58
CA LEU A 229 -31.74 -14.79 -21.87
C LEU A 229 -32.74 -15.92 -22.13
N ASP A 230 -33.02 -16.76 -21.13
CA ASP A 230 -34.00 -17.83 -21.24
C ASP A 230 -35.40 -17.27 -21.55
N ASN A 231 -35.79 -16.16 -20.93
CA ASN A 231 -37.05 -15.47 -21.21
C ASN A 231 -37.10 -14.96 -22.67
N LEU A 232 -36.06 -14.30 -23.16
CA LEU A 232 -35.97 -13.82 -24.55
C LEU A 232 -36.08 -14.96 -25.57
N VAL A 233 -35.44 -16.10 -25.28
CA VAL A 233 -35.52 -17.31 -26.13
C VAL A 233 -36.91 -17.93 -26.08
N SER A 234 -37.54 -17.95 -24.90
CA SER A 234 -38.89 -18.47 -24.72
C SER A 234 -39.92 -17.61 -25.46
N TYR A 235 -39.81 -16.28 -25.39
CA TYR A 235 -40.69 -15.37 -26.12
C TYR A 235 -40.55 -15.54 -27.65
N SER A 236 -39.32 -15.63 -28.17
CA SER A 236 -39.12 -15.82 -29.61
C SER A 236 -39.66 -17.15 -30.11
N ALA A 237 -39.51 -18.23 -29.33
CA ALA A 237 -40.08 -19.54 -29.64
C ALA A 237 -41.62 -19.52 -29.63
N HIS A 238 -42.22 -18.85 -28.64
CA HIS A 238 -43.67 -18.69 -28.55
C HIS A 238 -44.23 -17.91 -29.76
N MET A 239 -43.60 -16.79 -30.11
CA MET A 239 -43.99 -15.99 -31.27
C MET A 239 -43.84 -16.76 -32.59
N ALA A 240 -42.82 -17.60 -32.72
CA ALA A 240 -42.66 -18.48 -33.89
C ALA A 240 -43.77 -19.56 -33.97
N SER A 241 -44.20 -20.12 -32.83
CA SER A 241 -45.33 -21.05 -32.76
C SER A 241 -46.64 -20.38 -33.18
N ASN A 242 -46.86 -19.13 -32.74
CA ASN A 242 -48.02 -18.33 -33.13
C ASN A 242 -48.01 -18.02 -34.63
N LEU A 243 -46.86 -17.66 -35.21
CA LEU A 243 -46.72 -17.46 -36.65
C LEU A 243 -46.97 -18.74 -37.45
N ALA A 244 -46.48 -19.89 -36.99
CA ALA A 244 -46.73 -21.18 -37.62
C ALA A 244 -48.23 -21.51 -37.62
N SER A 245 -48.93 -21.20 -36.54
CA SER A 245 -50.39 -21.38 -36.42
C SER A 245 -51.15 -20.47 -37.39
N LEU A 246 -50.76 -19.19 -37.51
CA LEU A 246 -51.33 -18.25 -38.48
C LEU A 246 -51.08 -18.68 -39.93
N THR A 247 -49.89 -19.23 -40.21
CA THR A 247 -49.53 -19.75 -41.55
C THR A 247 -50.36 -20.99 -41.90
N ASN A 248 -50.51 -21.92 -40.95
CA ASN A 248 -51.37 -23.08 -41.14
C ASN A 248 -52.85 -22.67 -41.33
N HIS A 249 -53.34 -21.66 -40.60
CA HIS A 249 -54.68 -21.11 -40.80
C HIS A 249 -54.85 -20.47 -42.18
N PHE A 250 -53.83 -19.75 -42.67
CA PHE A 250 -53.83 -19.20 -44.03
C PHE A 250 -53.87 -20.32 -45.09
N ASP A 251 -53.07 -21.37 -44.95
CA ASP A 251 -53.07 -22.53 -45.85
C ASP A 251 -54.42 -23.27 -45.84
N LEU A 252 -55.05 -23.40 -44.67
CA LEU A 252 -56.41 -23.93 -44.53
C LEU A 252 -57.46 -23.01 -45.19
N CYS A 253 -57.34 -21.70 -45.08
CA CYS A 253 -58.21 -20.73 -45.77
C CYS A 253 -58.07 -20.81 -47.29
N VAL A 254 -56.85 -20.95 -47.81
CA VAL A 254 -56.61 -21.12 -49.25
C VAL A 254 -57.20 -22.46 -49.73
N THR A 255 -56.99 -23.54 -48.99
CA THR A 255 -57.56 -24.86 -49.28
C THR A 255 -59.09 -24.84 -49.25
N ALA A 256 -59.70 -24.16 -48.28
CA ALA A 256 -61.15 -23.97 -48.19
C ALA A 256 -61.73 -23.20 -49.38
N ILE A 257 -61.05 -22.16 -49.86
CA ILE A 257 -61.47 -21.37 -51.03
C ILE A 257 -61.27 -22.15 -52.34
N ARG A 258 -60.15 -22.88 -52.49
CA ARG A 258 -59.90 -23.70 -53.69
C ARG A 258 -60.95 -24.78 -53.86
N THR A 259 -61.30 -25.44 -52.75
CA THR A 259 -62.22 -26.57 -52.78
C THR A 259 -63.68 -26.11 -52.95
N THR A 260 -64.02 -24.86 -52.65
CA THR A 260 -65.39 -24.31 -52.75
C THR A 260 -65.65 -23.73 -54.15
N GLU A 261 -66.68 -24.24 -54.84
CA GLU A 261 -67.04 -23.83 -56.20
C GLU A 261 -67.33 -22.33 -56.28
N GLY A 262 -66.70 -21.63 -57.23
CA GLY A 262 -66.88 -20.18 -57.46
C GLY A 262 -66.14 -19.25 -56.47
N ALA A 263 -65.61 -19.76 -55.35
CA ALA A 263 -64.95 -18.96 -54.33
C ALA A 263 -63.60 -18.38 -54.77
N ALA A 264 -62.82 -19.15 -55.54
CA ALA A 264 -61.52 -18.69 -56.05
C ALA A 264 -61.64 -17.47 -56.98
N ALA A 265 -62.66 -17.41 -57.83
CA ALA A 265 -62.90 -16.27 -58.72
C ALA A 265 -63.31 -15.01 -57.94
N LEU A 266 -64.13 -15.17 -56.89
CA LEU A 266 -64.53 -14.08 -56.00
C LEU A 266 -63.36 -13.57 -55.15
N ALA A 267 -62.52 -14.48 -54.64
CA ALA A 267 -61.31 -14.15 -53.90
C ALA A 267 -60.32 -13.31 -54.74
N ARG A 268 -60.07 -13.72 -55.99
CA ARG A 268 -59.20 -12.98 -56.92
C ARG A 268 -59.74 -11.58 -57.22
N ARG A 269 -61.06 -11.44 -57.40
CA ARG A 269 -61.71 -10.15 -57.62
C ARG A 269 -61.63 -9.23 -56.40
N LYS A 270 -62.00 -9.71 -55.20
CA LYS A 270 -61.91 -8.93 -53.95
C LYS A 270 -60.47 -8.59 -53.57
N ALA A 271 -59.51 -9.47 -53.85
CA ALA A 271 -58.09 -9.19 -53.63
C ALA A 271 -57.55 -8.10 -54.59
N ALA A 272 -58.09 -7.99 -55.80
CA ALA A 272 -57.75 -6.91 -56.75
C ALA A 272 -58.43 -5.58 -56.40
N GLU A 273 -59.64 -5.61 -55.83
CA GLU A 273 -60.38 -4.42 -55.36
C GLU A 273 -59.81 -3.86 -54.05
N THR A 274 -59.25 -4.71 -53.19
CA THR A 274 -58.57 -4.29 -51.96
C THR A 274 -57.18 -3.76 -52.30
N THR A 275 -57.09 -2.47 -52.64
CA THR A 275 -55.83 -1.77 -52.97
C THR A 275 -54.95 -1.62 -51.73
N GLN A 276 -54.38 -2.72 -51.24
CA GLN A 276 -53.40 -2.69 -50.16
C GLN A 276 -52.02 -2.47 -50.79
N PRO A 277 -51.27 -1.42 -50.42
CA PRO A 277 -49.95 -1.16 -50.98
C PRO A 277 -49.08 -2.39 -50.73
N GLN A 278 -48.63 -2.99 -51.83
CA GLN A 278 -47.71 -4.11 -51.78
C GLN A 278 -46.39 -3.59 -51.23
N GLY A 279 -46.05 -4.00 -50.01
CA GLY A 279 -44.64 -4.03 -49.62
C GLY A 279 -43.89 -4.92 -50.61
N PRO A 280 -42.60 -4.65 -50.90
CA PRO A 280 -41.84 -5.31 -51.96
C PRO A 280 -41.67 -6.84 -51.79
N ASP A 281 -42.21 -7.43 -50.73
CA ASP A 281 -42.07 -8.84 -50.35
C ASP A 281 -43.43 -9.55 -50.07
N GLY A 282 -44.54 -8.97 -50.55
CA GLY A 282 -45.89 -9.44 -50.25
C GLY A 282 -46.34 -10.67 -51.05
N VAL A 283 -46.71 -11.74 -50.36
CA VAL A 283 -47.34 -12.95 -50.94
C VAL A 283 -48.63 -12.57 -51.70
N SER A 284 -48.65 -12.75 -53.03
CA SER A 284 -49.81 -12.44 -53.87
C SER A 284 -50.86 -13.54 -53.77
N ILE A 285 -52.10 -13.19 -53.37
CA ILE A 285 -53.23 -14.15 -53.30
C ILE A 285 -53.46 -14.82 -54.65
N SER A 286 -53.32 -14.06 -55.74
CA SER A 286 -53.46 -14.59 -57.10
C SER A 286 -52.33 -15.55 -57.49
N GLY A 287 -51.13 -15.37 -56.93
CA GLY A 287 -49.99 -16.26 -57.14
C GLY A 287 -50.13 -17.56 -56.36
N VAL A 288 -50.45 -17.48 -55.07
CA VAL A 288 -50.56 -18.66 -54.19
C VAL A 288 -51.72 -19.58 -54.59
N ILE A 289 -52.88 -19.01 -54.95
CA ILE A 289 -54.02 -19.81 -55.44
C ILE A 289 -53.66 -20.50 -56.76
N ALA A 290 -52.89 -19.87 -57.64
CA ALA A 290 -52.47 -20.46 -58.93
C ALA A 290 -51.31 -21.48 -58.78
N GLU A 291 -50.39 -21.27 -57.85
CA GLU A 291 -49.29 -22.20 -57.56
C GLU A 291 -49.80 -23.47 -56.86
N GLN A 292 -50.73 -23.33 -55.91
CA GLN A 292 -51.38 -24.47 -55.24
C GLN A 292 -52.46 -25.16 -56.09
N GLU A 293 -52.85 -24.64 -57.27
CA GLU A 293 -53.64 -25.40 -58.26
C GLU A 293 -52.84 -26.56 -58.88
N SER A 294 -51.51 -26.51 -58.82
CA SER A 294 -50.59 -27.53 -59.36
C SER A 294 -50.08 -28.54 -58.34
N ASN A 295 -50.24 -28.27 -57.03
CA ASN A 295 -49.66 -29.05 -55.94
C ASN A 295 -50.77 -29.48 -54.95
N VAL A 296 -51.10 -30.78 -54.94
CA VAL A 296 -52.09 -31.36 -54.03
C VAL A 296 -51.51 -31.39 -52.61
N SER A 297 -51.89 -30.40 -51.80
CA SER A 297 -51.51 -30.33 -50.39
C SER A 297 -52.15 -31.48 -49.59
N ASP A 298 -51.45 -32.01 -48.58
CA ASP A 298 -51.96 -33.09 -47.70
C ASP A 298 -53.17 -32.64 -46.84
N LEU A 299 -53.49 -31.34 -46.87
CA LEU A 299 -54.63 -30.68 -46.24
C LEU A 299 -55.93 -30.78 -47.05
N GLU A 300 -55.92 -31.39 -48.24
CA GLU A 300 -57.13 -31.52 -49.04
C GLU A 300 -58.17 -32.47 -48.41
N PRO A 301 -59.44 -32.03 -48.29
CA PRO A 301 -60.49 -32.88 -47.74
C PRO A 301 -60.80 -34.03 -48.71
N LYS A 302 -60.56 -35.27 -48.26
CA LYS A 302 -60.79 -36.50 -49.04
C LYS A 302 -62.27 -36.90 -49.11
N THR A 303 -63.07 -36.45 -48.14
CA THR A 303 -64.52 -36.66 -48.11
C THR A 303 -65.29 -35.36 -47.89
N ALA A 304 -66.59 -35.36 -48.23
CA ALA A 304 -67.48 -34.23 -47.96
C ALA A 304 -67.62 -33.92 -46.45
N ARG A 305 -67.42 -34.93 -45.59
CA ARG A 305 -67.39 -34.77 -44.13
C ARG A 305 -66.13 -34.05 -43.67
N ASP A 306 -64.97 -34.44 -44.18
CA ASP A 306 -63.68 -33.81 -43.86
C ASP A 306 -63.67 -32.32 -44.28
N ARG A 307 -64.35 -32.02 -45.40
CA ARG A 307 -64.56 -30.64 -45.86
C ARG A 307 -65.40 -29.82 -44.89
N ALA A 308 -66.52 -30.37 -44.40
CA ALA A 308 -67.37 -29.68 -43.43
C ALA A 308 -66.65 -29.44 -42.10
N GLU A 309 -65.79 -30.38 -41.69
CA GLU A 309 -64.92 -30.23 -40.51
C GLU A 309 -63.83 -29.18 -40.71
N MET A 310 -63.14 -29.19 -41.86
CA MET A 310 -62.16 -28.15 -42.23
C MET A 310 -62.78 -26.75 -42.24
N LEU A 311 -63.96 -26.59 -42.85
CA LEU A 311 -64.67 -25.31 -42.88
C LEU A 311 -65.09 -24.84 -41.48
N LYS A 312 -65.44 -25.76 -40.59
CA LYS A 312 -65.72 -25.45 -39.18
C LYS A 312 -64.48 -24.95 -38.46
N VAL A 313 -63.33 -25.58 -38.66
CA VAL A 313 -62.04 -25.15 -38.09
C VAL A 313 -61.66 -23.76 -38.61
N VAL A 314 -61.78 -23.51 -39.92
CA VAL A 314 -61.50 -22.19 -40.51
C VAL A 314 -62.36 -21.09 -39.90
N VAL A 315 -63.65 -21.32 -39.68
CA VAL A 315 -64.54 -20.32 -39.07
C VAL A 315 -64.23 -20.11 -37.59
N GLN A 316 -63.83 -21.17 -36.87
CA GLN A 316 -63.44 -21.07 -35.46
C GLN A 316 -62.13 -20.28 -35.32
N ASP A 317 -61.07 -20.72 -36.00
CA ASP A 317 -59.76 -20.09 -35.95
C ASP A 317 -59.81 -18.62 -36.40
N ALA A 318 -60.67 -18.29 -37.37
CA ALA A 318 -60.81 -16.92 -37.84
C ALA A 318 -61.35 -15.94 -36.78
N GLY A 319 -62.00 -16.44 -35.72
CA GLY A 319 -62.37 -15.64 -34.55
C GLY A 319 -61.21 -15.40 -33.58
N GLU A 320 -60.14 -16.19 -33.65
CA GLU A 320 -58.97 -16.16 -32.76
C GLU A 320 -57.75 -15.46 -33.40
N VAL A 321 -57.76 -15.25 -34.73
CA VAL A 321 -56.63 -14.64 -35.48
C VAL A 321 -56.18 -13.29 -34.90
N ASP A 322 -57.12 -12.39 -34.59
CA ASP A 322 -56.79 -11.05 -34.07
C ASP A 322 -56.17 -11.13 -32.66
N ASP A 323 -56.61 -12.08 -31.83
CA ASP A 323 -56.06 -12.31 -30.49
C ASP A 323 -54.62 -12.83 -30.58
N VAL A 324 -54.35 -13.79 -31.48
CA VAL A 324 -53.00 -14.32 -31.73
C VAL A 324 -52.07 -13.24 -32.27
N VAL A 325 -52.55 -12.36 -33.16
CA VAL A 325 -51.79 -11.19 -33.63
C VAL A 325 -51.49 -10.24 -32.47
N GLY A 326 -52.47 -9.96 -31.61
CA GLY A 326 -52.28 -9.16 -30.40
C GLY A 326 -51.21 -9.75 -29.47
N GLU A 327 -51.22 -11.08 -29.28
CA GLU A 327 -50.24 -11.79 -28.47
C GLU A 327 -48.82 -11.72 -29.07
N ILE A 328 -48.67 -11.81 -30.39
CA ILE A 328 -47.37 -11.64 -31.05
C ILE A 328 -46.83 -10.22 -30.82
N HIS A 329 -47.68 -9.19 -30.94
CA HIS A 329 -47.28 -7.81 -30.72
C HIS A 329 -46.92 -7.52 -29.25
N GLU A 330 -47.68 -8.07 -28.31
CA GLU A 330 -47.38 -7.99 -26.89
C GLU A 330 -46.09 -8.73 -26.54
N GLY A 331 -45.87 -9.90 -27.12
CA GLY A 331 -44.63 -10.67 -27.01
C GLY A 331 -43.41 -9.86 -27.45
N LEU A 332 -43.48 -9.17 -28.60
CA LEU A 332 -42.40 -8.29 -29.04
C LEU A 332 -42.16 -7.15 -28.04
N ARG A 333 -43.22 -6.49 -27.55
CA ARG A 333 -43.11 -5.38 -26.59
C ARG A 333 -42.42 -5.81 -25.30
N MET A 334 -42.79 -6.97 -24.77
CA MET A 334 -42.16 -7.54 -23.57
C MET A 334 -40.70 -7.92 -23.85
N MET A 335 -40.41 -8.46 -25.03
CA MET A 335 -39.07 -8.82 -25.44
C MET A 335 -38.15 -7.59 -25.59
N GLU A 336 -38.64 -6.50 -26.16
CA GLU A 336 -37.89 -5.23 -26.27
C GLU A 336 -37.56 -4.64 -24.90
N GLN A 337 -38.50 -4.71 -23.95
CA GLN A 337 -38.27 -4.27 -22.58
C GLN A 337 -37.20 -5.12 -21.88
N GLU A 338 -37.34 -6.46 -21.92
CA GLU A 338 -36.35 -7.37 -21.33
C GLU A 338 -34.97 -7.23 -21.98
N TYR A 339 -34.92 -6.99 -23.29
CA TYR A 339 -33.67 -6.77 -24.01
C TYR A 339 -32.99 -5.46 -23.60
N GLY A 340 -33.75 -4.38 -23.34
CA GLY A 340 -33.21 -3.13 -22.81
C GLY A 340 -32.55 -3.31 -21.44
N ASP A 341 -33.23 -4.00 -20.52
CA ASP A 341 -32.67 -4.35 -19.20
C ASP A 341 -31.42 -5.25 -19.34
N PHE A 342 -31.44 -6.20 -20.28
CA PHE A 342 -30.32 -7.09 -20.56
C PHE A 342 -29.10 -6.30 -21.06
N GLN A 343 -29.28 -5.35 -21.99
CA GLN A 343 -28.21 -4.49 -22.48
C GLN A 343 -27.59 -3.64 -21.37
N GLU A 344 -28.38 -3.17 -20.41
CA GLU A 344 -27.85 -2.45 -19.26
C GLU A 344 -26.90 -3.32 -18.42
N GLN A 345 -27.28 -4.59 -18.16
CA GLN A 345 -26.41 -5.53 -17.45
C GLN A 345 -25.13 -5.86 -18.23
N VAL A 346 -25.20 -5.96 -19.57
CA VAL A 346 -24.02 -6.13 -20.44
C VAL A 346 -23.10 -4.91 -20.34
N ALA A 347 -23.65 -3.70 -20.39
CA ALA A 347 -22.88 -2.47 -20.26
C ALA A 347 -22.21 -2.35 -18.88
N GLN A 348 -22.91 -2.72 -17.80
CA GLN A 348 -22.35 -2.78 -16.45
C GLN A 348 -21.18 -3.76 -16.37
N THR A 349 -21.31 -4.94 -16.99
CA THR A 349 -20.23 -5.95 -17.05
C THR A 349 -19.00 -5.44 -17.79
N LYS A 350 -19.20 -4.76 -18.94
CA LYS A 350 -18.11 -4.14 -19.71
C LYS A 350 -17.39 -3.05 -18.90
N LYS A 351 -18.15 -2.16 -18.24
CA LYS A 351 -17.59 -1.12 -17.38
C LYS A 351 -16.81 -1.69 -16.20
N ALA A 352 -17.30 -2.75 -15.57
CA ALA A 352 -16.59 -3.43 -14.48
C ALA A 352 -15.26 -4.03 -14.97
N TYR A 353 -15.24 -4.62 -16.16
CA TYR A 353 -14.00 -5.13 -16.78
C TYR A 353 -12.99 -4.01 -17.05
N GLU A 354 -13.43 -2.90 -17.65
CA GLU A 354 -12.56 -1.73 -17.89
C GLU A 354 -11.96 -1.18 -16.59
N GLY A 355 -12.77 -1.07 -15.53
CA GLY A 355 -12.29 -0.68 -14.21
C GLY A 355 -11.26 -1.67 -13.62
N MET A 356 -11.46 -2.97 -13.81
CA MET A 356 -10.48 -3.98 -13.38
C MET A 356 -9.18 -3.90 -14.20
N MET A 357 -9.26 -3.57 -15.49
CA MET A 357 -8.08 -3.33 -16.32
C MET A 357 -7.30 -2.10 -15.84
N GLN A 358 -7.98 -1.01 -15.48
CA GLN A 358 -7.34 0.17 -14.88
C GLN A 358 -6.64 -0.18 -13.56
N ALA A 359 -7.29 -0.97 -12.69
CA ALA A 359 -6.67 -1.47 -11.47
C ALA A 359 -5.43 -2.34 -11.74
N TYR A 360 -5.46 -3.16 -12.80
CA TYR A 360 -4.32 -3.98 -13.22
C TYR A 360 -3.15 -3.12 -13.71
N ILE A 361 -3.41 -2.07 -14.50
CA ILE A 361 -2.39 -1.13 -14.96
C ILE A 361 -1.76 -0.40 -13.76
N ALA A 362 -2.58 0.12 -12.84
CA ALA A 362 -2.10 0.78 -11.64
C ALA A 362 -1.24 -0.16 -10.76
N LEU A 363 -1.62 -1.44 -10.67
CA LEU A 363 -0.81 -2.45 -9.99
C LEU A 363 0.55 -2.66 -10.68
N GLY A 364 0.58 -2.67 -12.02
CA GLY A 364 1.82 -2.73 -12.80
C GLY A 364 2.75 -1.56 -12.53
N GLU A 365 2.23 -0.33 -12.52
CA GLU A 365 3.00 0.87 -12.20
C GLU A 365 3.59 0.85 -10.77
N ILE A 366 2.85 0.32 -9.80
CA ILE A 366 3.36 0.09 -8.44
C ILE A 366 4.46 -0.98 -8.46
N GLY A 367 4.29 -2.02 -9.28
CA GLY A 367 5.28 -3.07 -9.49
C GLY A 367 6.61 -2.54 -10.02
N GLU A 368 6.59 -1.58 -10.94
CA GLU A 368 7.80 -0.93 -11.46
C GLU A 368 8.57 -0.15 -10.37
N ARG A 369 7.84 0.49 -9.43
CA ARG A 369 8.44 1.22 -8.30
C ARG A 369 8.85 0.32 -7.14
N LEU A 370 8.48 -0.96 -7.17
CA LEU A 370 8.73 -1.89 -6.07
C LEU A 370 10.22 -2.09 -5.80
N THR A 371 11.02 -2.11 -6.85
CA THR A 371 12.48 -2.22 -6.77
C THR A 371 13.08 -1.00 -6.07
N ASP A 372 12.52 0.19 -6.29
CA ASP A 372 13.00 1.42 -5.68
C ASP A 372 12.73 1.41 -4.17
N TYR A 373 11.56 0.95 -3.73
CA TYR A 373 11.25 0.81 -2.30
C TYR A 373 12.14 -0.21 -1.59
N LEU A 374 12.46 -1.33 -2.26
CA LEU A 374 13.37 -2.33 -1.73
C LEU A 374 14.81 -1.82 -1.68
N ALA A 375 15.24 -1.08 -2.72
CA ALA A 375 16.55 -0.44 -2.73
C ALA A 375 16.66 0.63 -1.63
N ALA A 376 15.59 1.40 -1.38
CA ALA A 376 15.53 2.36 -0.28
C ALA A 376 15.65 1.70 1.10
N GLU A 377 15.07 0.51 1.30
CA GLU A 377 15.26 -0.25 2.54
C GLU A 377 16.72 -0.65 2.76
N GLU A 378 17.36 -1.15 1.71
CA GLU A 378 18.76 -1.58 1.78
C GLU A 378 19.69 -0.39 1.99
N ASP A 379 19.47 0.72 1.28
CA ASP A 379 20.21 1.97 1.46
C ASP A 379 20.01 2.53 2.87
N PHE A 380 18.79 2.48 3.40
CA PHE A 380 18.51 2.85 4.79
C PHE A 380 19.34 2.00 5.77
N LYS A 381 19.32 0.66 5.65
CA LYS A 381 20.10 -0.23 6.53
C LYS A 381 21.60 0.01 6.41
N GLN A 382 22.11 0.16 5.18
CA GLN A 382 23.52 0.35 4.94
C GLN A 382 24.01 1.68 5.54
N ARG A 383 23.29 2.78 5.26
CA ARG A 383 23.63 4.09 5.83
C ARG A 383 23.48 4.13 7.35
N TRP A 384 22.47 3.44 7.87
CA TRP A 384 22.29 3.27 9.31
C TRP A 384 23.51 2.63 9.97
N GLU A 385 23.99 1.51 9.44
CA GLU A 385 25.17 0.82 9.99
C GLU A 385 26.44 1.66 9.86
N MET A 386 26.67 2.30 8.72
CA MET A 386 27.84 3.17 8.53
C MET A 386 27.86 4.33 9.52
N GLU A 387 26.74 5.04 9.70
CA GLU A 387 26.67 6.17 10.62
C GLU A 387 26.79 5.70 12.08
N LYS A 388 26.23 4.54 12.41
CA LYS A 388 26.35 3.92 13.74
C LYS A 388 27.80 3.59 14.08
N GLU A 389 28.60 3.09 13.13
CA GLU A 389 30.03 2.88 13.33
C GLU A 389 30.77 4.18 13.63
N VAL A 390 30.44 5.26 12.91
CA VAL A 390 31.00 6.61 13.16
C VAL A 390 30.66 7.09 14.57
N VAL A 391 29.40 6.98 14.98
CA VAL A 391 28.96 7.34 16.33
C VAL A 391 29.69 6.53 17.40
N PHE A 392 29.87 5.21 17.22
CA PHE A 392 30.62 4.39 18.17
C PHE A 392 32.10 4.80 18.27
N SER A 393 32.73 5.21 17.16
CA SER A 393 34.08 5.78 17.20
C SER A 393 34.13 7.03 18.07
N HIS A 394 33.19 7.97 17.87
CA HIS A 394 33.12 9.19 18.68
C HIS A 394 32.84 8.90 20.15
N LEU A 395 31.97 7.93 20.47
CA LEU A 395 31.69 7.53 21.85
C LEU A 395 32.94 6.96 22.55
N LYS A 396 33.73 6.17 21.82
CA LYS A 396 34.99 5.65 22.31
C LYS A 396 35.98 6.78 22.60
N GLU A 397 36.13 7.74 21.69
CA GLU A 397 36.99 8.91 21.87
C GLU A 397 36.57 9.75 23.08
N MET A 398 35.26 9.98 23.29
CA MET A 398 34.75 10.69 24.47
C MET A 398 35.08 9.94 25.77
N HIS A 399 34.98 8.61 25.75
CA HIS A 399 35.33 7.79 26.90
C HIS A 399 36.82 7.86 27.23
N GLU A 400 37.68 7.76 26.23
CA GLU A 400 39.13 7.90 26.38
C GLU A 400 39.51 9.29 26.93
N LEU A 401 38.84 10.34 26.45
CA LEU A 401 39.05 11.71 26.91
C LEU A 401 38.62 11.90 28.38
N LYS A 402 37.49 11.32 28.77
CA LYS A 402 37.05 11.27 30.17
C LYS A 402 38.09 10.58 31.04
N GLU A 403 38.58 9.40 30.63
CA GLU A 403 39.59 8.66 31.40
C GLU A 403 40.89 9.46 31.53
N PHE A 404 41.33 10.10 30.43
CA PHE A 404 42.48 10.99 30.44
C PHE A 404 42.33 12.12 31.46
N TYR A 405 41.19 12.83 31.45
CA TYR A 405 40.92 13.89 32.42
C TYR A 405 40.80 13.40 33.86
N GLY A 406 40.24 12.21 34.07
CA GLY A 406 40.22 11.55 35.38
C GLY A 406 41.64 11.29 35.90
N ARG A 407 42.50 10.71 35.06
CA ARG A 407 43.92 10.47 35.39
C ARG A 407 44.69 11.77 35.61
N TYR A 408 44.45 12.80 34.79
CA TYR A 408 45.02 14.13 34.97
C TYR A 408 44.66 14.73 36.34
N SER A 409 43.38 14.65 36.71
CA SER A 409 42.90 15.10 38.02
C SER A 409 43.60 14.38 39.19
N GLY A 410 43.76 13.06 39.09
CA GLY A 410 44.46 12.26 40.10
C GLY A 410 45.98 12.52 40.14
N ALA A 411 46.61 12.72 38.98
CA ALA A 411 48.02 13.08 38.88
C ALA A 411 48.30 14.44 39.52
N TYR A 412 47.37 15.39 39.40
CA TYR A 412 47.45 16.68 40.09
C TYR A 412 47.44 16.52 41.62
N ASP A 413 46.54 15.67 42.15
CA ASP A 413 46.51 15.41 43.60
C ASP A 413 47.85 14.81 44.08
N GLY A 414 48.47 13.94 43.28
CA GLY A 414 49.81 13.41 43.53
C GLY A 414 50.92 14.48 43.46
N LEU A 415 50.84 15.41 42.51
CA LEU A 415 51.78 16.53 42.38
C LEU A 415 51.76 17.41 43.63
N VAL A 416 50.58 17.70 44.16
CA VAL A 416 50.42 18.48 45.41
C VAL A 416 51.18 17.81 46.56
N LEU A 417 51.01 16.50 46.76
CA LEU A 417 51.71 15.76 47.80
C LEU A 417 53.23 15.76 47.59
N GLU A 418 53.69 15.65 46.34
CA GLU A 418 55.13 15.67 46.03
C GLU A 418 55.74 17.06 46.28
N VAL A 419 55.02 18.15 46.02
CA VAL A 419 55.45 19.52 46.32
C VAL A 419 55.63 19.70 47.83
N GLU A 420 54.65 19.25 48.63
CA GLU A 420 54.75 19.29 50.09
C GLU A 420 55.91 18.42 50.61
N ARG A 421 56.08 17.21 50.04
CA ARG A 421 57.20 16.33 50.39
C ARG A 421 58.55 17.02 50.12
N ARG A 422 58.73 17.65 48.96
CA ARG A 422 59.96 18.39 48.60
C ARG A 422 60.19 19.59 49.50
N ARG A 423 59.13 20.31 49.86
CA ARG A 423 59.19 21.39 50.85
C ARG A 423 59.66 20.88 52.21
N ASN A 424 59.07 19.81 52.72
CA ASN A 424 59.45 19.20 53.99
C ASN A 424 60.89 18.68 53.98
N VAL A 425 61.37 18.12 52.87
CA VAL A 425 62.77 17.73 52.72
C VAL A 425 63.69 18.95 52.79
N ASN A 426 63.37 20.04 52.06
CA ASN A 426 64.15 21.27 52.13
C ASN A 426 64.16 21.86 53.55
N GLU A 427 63.01 21.94 54.23
CA GLU A 427 62.92 22.41 55.61
C GLU A 427 63.75 21.55 56.57
N ARG A 428 63.75 20.22 56.39
CA ARG A 428 64.60 19.30 57.17
C ARG A 428 66.09 19.54 56.91
N VAL A 429 66.49 19.72 55.66
CA VAL A 429 67.88 20.02 55.29
C VAL A 429 68.31 21.36 55.88
N GLU A 430 67.47 22.40 55.76
CA GLU A 430 67.73 23.72 56.35
C GLU A 430 67.82 23.64 57.89
N ALA A 431 66.97 22.84 58.54
CA ALA A 431 67.03 22.64 59.99
C ALA A 431 68.33 21.96 60.44
N ILE A 432 68.81 20.95 59.69
CA ILE A 432 70.10 20.28 59.97
C ILE A 432 71.25 21.29 59.82
N TRP A 433 71.28 22.04 58.71
CA TRP A 433 72.32 23.04 58.48
C TRP A 433 72.30 24.17 59.51
N ARG A 434 71.12 24.64 59.91
CA ARG A 434 70.96 25.61 60.99
C ARG A 434 71.53 25.09 62.30
N LYS A 435 71.20 23.84 62.68
CA LYS A 435 71.73 23.20 63.89
C LYS A 435 73.24 22.98 63.81
N ALA A 436 73.77 22.62 62.64
CA ALA A 436 75.21 22.50 62.41
C ALA A 436 75.91 23.86 62.56
N GLN A 437 75.36 24.92 61.98
CA GLN A 437 75.89 26.28 62.13
C GLN A 437 75.85 26.74 63.59
N GLU A 438 74.76 26.48 64.33
CA GLU A 438 74.67 26.76 65.77
C GLU A 438 75.74 26.00 66.57
N ASN A 439 75.99 24.74 66.25
CA ASN A 439 77.04 23.95 66.90
C ASN A 439 78.45 24.46 66.57
N VAL A 440 78.72 24.83 65.31
CA VAL A 440 79.99 25.44 64.91
C VAL A 440 80.21 26.76 65.63
N ASN A 441 79.18 27.62 65.69
CA ASN A 441 79.25 28.88 66.44
C ASN A 441 79.58 28.63 67.92
N LYS A 442 78.96 27.64 68.57
CA LYS A 442 79.29 27.28 69.97
C LYS A 442 80.74 26.85 70.17
N ILE A 443 81.31 26.08 69.24
CA ILE A 443 82.73 25.67 69.30
C ILE A 443 83.63 26.89 69.13
N MET A 444 83.31 27.78 68.19
CA MET A 444 84.07 29.01 67.97
C MET A 444 83.98 29.96 69.18
N ASP A 445 82.81 30.08 69.81
CA ASP A 445 82.64 30.89 71.02
C ASP A 445 83.44 30.31 72.21
N ALA A 446 83.47 28.97 72.34
CA ALA A 446 84.27 28.28 73.36
C ALA A 446 85.78 28.41 73.11
N ASP A 447 86.23 28.28 71.85
CA ASP A 447 87.63 28.51 71.46
C ASP A 447 88.04 29.95 71.73
N GLN A 448 87.21 30.93 71.37
CA GLN A 448 87.47 32.33 71.67
C GLN A 448 87.58 32.57 73.18
N SER A 449 86.64 32.03 73.98
CA SER A 449 86.71 32.13 75.45
C SER A 449 87.97 31.47 76.02
N ALA A 450 88.41 30.35 75.45
CA ALA A 450 89.64 29.67 75.87
C ALA A 450 90.90 30.46 75.48
N ARG A 451 90.93 31.06 74.28
CA ARG A 451 91.99 31.98 73.85
C ARG A 451 92.08 33.20 74.76
N ASP A 452 90.93 33.81 75.06
CA ASP A 452 90.86 34.98 75.96
C ASP A 452 91.36 34.62 77.38
N THR A 453 91.01 33.44 77.88
CA THR A 453 91.48 32.93 79.18
C THR A 453 92.98 32.67 79.16
N PHE A 454 93.49 31.96 78.15
CA PHE A 454 94.93 31.69 77.97
C PHE A 454 95.75 32.97 77.87
N TYR A 455 95.23 33.96 77.13
CA TYR A 455 95.84 35.28 77.05
C TYR A 455 95.88 36.01 78.38
N THR A 456 94.79 35.94 79.16
CA THR A 456 94.74 36.55 80.49
C THR A 456 95.75 35.90 81.44
N ASP A 457 95.94 34.59 81.35
CA ASP A 457 96.79 33.83 82.27
C ASP A 457 98.29 33.88 81.92
N VAL A 458 98.65 33.86 80.64
CA VAL A 458 100.04 33.70 80.18
C VAL A 458 100.52 34.82 79.24
N GLY A 459 99.60 35.67 78.75
CA GLY A 459 99.89 36.65 77.70
C GLY A 459 100.90 37.73 78.07
N GLU A 460 101.01 38.12 79.35
CA GLU A 460 102.03 39.08 79.82
C GLU A 460 103.47 38.51 79.73
N TYR A 461 103.62 37.19 79.61
CA TYR A 461 104.89 36.49 79.57
C TYR A 461 105.29 35.98 78.17
N LEU A 462 104.44 36.18 77.16
CA LEU A 462 104.63 35.72 75.79
C LEU A 462 104.88 36.91 74.84
N PRO A 463 106.05 37.01 74.19
CA PRO A 463 106.32 38.01 73.16
C PRO A 463 105.32 37.91 72.00
N THR A 464 104.82 39.05 71.53
CA THR A 464 103.79 39.11 70.48
C THR A 464 104.23 38.59 69.11
N ASP A 465 105.54 38.40 68.89
CA ASP A 465 106.16 37.92 67.64
C ASP A 465 106.43 36.41 67.63
N LEU A 466 106.14 35.70 68.72
CA LEU A 466 106.39 34.25 68.80
C LEU A 466 105.48 33.45 67.85
N TRP A 467 104.26 33.92 67.64
CA TRP A 467 103.29 33.33 66.72
C TRP A 467 102.32 34.41 66.20
N ASP A 468 102.36 34.69 64.90
CA ASP A 468 101.55 35.74 64.27
C ASP A 468 100.03 35.56 64.46
N ASP A 469 99.53 34.31 64.56
CA ASP A 469 98.10 34.04 64.73
C ASP A 469 97.63 34.11 66.19
N MET A 470 98.52 34.40 67.14
CA MET A 470 98.16 34.48 68.56
C MET A 470 97.06 35.55 68.75
N GLN A 471 97.16 36.71 68.09
CA GLN A 471 96.11 37.77 68.08
C GLN A 471 95.24 37.78 66.81
N GLY A 472 95.34 36.75 65.98
CA GLY A 472 94.62 36.69 64.70
C GLY A 472 93.10 36.64 64.89
N PRO A 473 92.30 37.26 64.01
CA PRO A 473 90.85 37.19 64.09
C PRO A 473 90.38 35.74 63.95
N ALA A 474 89.40 35.33 64.77
CA ALA A 474 88.82 34.00 64.70
C ALA A 474 88.26 33.70 63.30
N ILE A 475 88.54 32.50 62.78
CA ILE A 475 88.08 32.04 61.48
C ILE A 475 86.55 31.91 61.51
N LYS A 476 85.84 32.62 60.63
CA LYS A 476 84.38 32.54 60.51
C LYS A 476 83.97 31.52 59.44
N TRP A 477 83.13 30.58 59.84
CA TRP A 477 82.54 29.59 58.94
C TRP A 477 81.09 29.97 58.63
N LYS A 478 80.71 29.98 57.34
CA LYS A 478 79.34 30.30 56.89
C LYS A 478 78.90 29.30 55.81
N VAL A 479 77.71 28.74 55.98
CA VAL A 479 77.06 27.90 54.96
C VAL A 479 76.21 28.77 54.02
N ILE A 480 76.36 28.58 52.71
CA ILE A 480 75.58 29.26 51.67
C ILE A 480 74.79 28.20 50.91
N ARG A 481 73.49 28.45 50.71
CA ARG A 481 72.64 27.60 49.87
C ARG A 481 72.88 27.95 48.41
N GLU A 482 73.32 26.98 47.62
CA GLU A 482 73.48 27.13 46.17
C GLU A 482 72.32 26.46 45.45
N ARG A 483 71.78 27.12 44.41
CA ARG A 483 70.82 26.51 43.50
C ARG A 483 71.64 25.78 42.43
N ALA A 484 71.28 24.53 42.11
CA ALA A 484 72.06 23.68 41.20
C ALA A 484 72.32 24.30 39.81
N ASP A 485 71.52 25.29 39.39
CA ASP A 485 71.68 26.00 38.12
C ASP A 485 72.79 27.07 38.14
N ASP A 486 73.20 27.58 39.32
CA ASP A 486 74.22 28.63 39.46
C ASP A 486 75.67 28.06 39.43
N ALA A 487 75.83 26.79 39.83
CA ALA A 487 77.12 26.09 39.78
C ALA A 487 77.65 25.90 38.34
N ALA A 488 76.77 25.90 37.35
CA ALA A 488 77.16 25.78 35.93
C ALA A 488 77.73 27.09 35.35
N ASN A 489 77.46 28.24 35.97
CA ASN A 489 77.85 29.55 35.43
C ASN A 489 79.13 30.12 36.08
N MET A 490 79.52 29.66 37.28
CA MET A 490 80.81 30.02 37.88
C MET A 490 82.02 29.32 37.23
N THR A 491 81.82 28.20 36.53
CA THR A 491 82.92 27.50 35.82
C THR A 491 83.31 28.16 34.50
N ARG A 492 82.66 29.26 34.08
CA ARG A 492 82.88 29.89 32.76
C ARG A 492 83.44 31.31 32.75
N GLN A 493 83.77 31.92 33.90
CA GLN A 493 84.42 33.24 33.97
C GLN A 493 85.36 33.26 35.18
N SER A 494 86.68 33.45 35.17
CA SER A 494 87.76 33.86 34.22
C SER A 494 89.11 33.61 35.00
N PRO A 495 90.28 34.21 34.69
CA PRO A 495 91.06 34.43 33.45
C PRO A 495 92.45 33.72 33.53
N THR A 496 93.20 33.52 32.44
CA THR A 496 94.45 34.26 32.08
C THR A 496 94.85 33.81 30.65
N GLY A 497 95.25 34.64 29.70
CA GLY A 497 95.95 35.90 29.82
C GLY A 497 97.47 35.74 29.73
N SER A 498 97.97 35.57 28.49
CA SER A 498 99.22 36.15 27.95
C SER A 498 100.55 35.34 27.93
N ALA A 499 101.03 35.13 26.69
CA ALA A 499 102.41 35.25 26.15
C ALA A 499 103.50 34.25 26.64
N ARG A 500 104.52 33.82 25.88
CA ARG A 500 105.19 34.35 24.68
C ARG A 500 106.18 33.30 24.11
N SER A 501 106.49 33.43 22.81
CA SER A 501 107.76 33.16 22.12
C SER A 501 108.26 31.73 21.90
N GLY A 502 108.51 31.43 20.62
CA GLY A 502 109.22 30.26 20.08
C GLY A 502 109.01 30.19 18.59
#